data_AF-A0A1F9GI49-F1
#
_entry.id   AF-A0A1F9GI49-F1
#
_cell.length_a   1.000
_cell.length_b   1.000
_cell.length_c   1.000
_cell.angle_alpha   90.00
_cell.angle_beta   90.00
_cell.angle_gamma   90.00
#
_symmetry.space_group_name_H-M   'P 1'
#
loop_
_entity.id
_entity.type
_entity.pdbx_description
1 polymer ?
#
loop_
_entity_poly.entity_id
_entity_poly.type
_entity_poly.pdbx_seq_one_letter_code
_entity_poly.pdbx_strand_id
1 'polypeptide(L)'
;MKKQILLILLCIVFSLPLSAKEADQKFYQEVQPLVEQFVQGVLKEDSANWQKLCSPQEKFLFRYLGHYNTTLTCEELGGLYKEKKKRWWGRQDGSGQPLVGTFQKIWGTRFMDVAKKQDAIAINDFVKSGNMFNKSMDNTSFVDLTWKGSKEYDGMDWLSLRLFFVKKDNQWFLKGLDIYHWTI
;
A
#
# COMPACT_ATOMS: atom_id res chain seq x y z
N MET A 1 40.94 -27.66 20.26
CA MET A 1 41.53 -26.65 19.33
C MET A 1 40.54 -25.51 19.16
N LYS A 2 40.86 -24.34 19.70
CA LYS A 2 40.09 -23.10 19.55
C LYS A 2 40.26 -22.56 18.12
N LYS A 3 39.19 -22.15 17.46
CA LYS A 3 39.27 -21.18 16.36
C LYS A 3 38.44 -19.96 16.75
N GLN A 4 39.17 -18.95 17.26
CA GLN A 4 38.77 -17.56 17.19
C GLN A 4 38.76 -17.17 15.71
N ILE A 5 37.65 -16.58 15.26
CA ILE A 5 37.65 -15.67 14.11
C ILE A 5 36.96 -14.40 14.62
N LEU A 6 37.80 -13.40 14.87
CA LEU A 6 37.43 -11.99 14.97
C LEU A 6 37.71 -11.36 13.59
N LEU A 7 36.99 -10.27 13.28
CA LEU A 7 37.11 -9.29 12.18
C LEU A 7 35.85 -9.31 11.28
N ILE A 8 35.14 -8.21 10.97
CA ILE A 8 35.34 -6.77 11.13
C ILE A 8 33.95 -6.10 11.16
N LEU A 9 33.80 -5.08 12.01
CA LEU A 9 32.71 -4.10 11.98
C LEU A 9 32.90 -3.18 10.76
N LEU A 10 31.93 -3.08 9.84
CA LEU A 10 31.63 -1.83 9.13
C LEU A 10 30.29 -1.93 8.40
N CYS A 11 29.26 -1.26 8.94
CA CYS A 11 28.14 -0.63 8.21
C CYS A 11 27.20 0.02 9.24
N ILE A 12 27.53 1.25 9.65
CA ILE A 12 26.54 2.22 10.17
C ILE A 12 25.94 2.87 8.90
N VAL A 13 24.65 3.18 8.68
CA VAL A 13 23.45 3.57 9.45
C VAL A 13 22.30 3.31 8.43
N PHE A 14 21.06 2.88 8.71
CA PHE A 14 20.17 3.07 9.84
C PHE A 14 19.59 1.72 10.27
N SER A 15 20.12 1.16 11.36
CA SER A 15 19.33 0.21 12.13
C SER A 15 18.21 1.02 12.79
N LEU A 16 16.97 0.87 12.29
CA LEU A 16 15.79 1.28 13.05
C LEU A 16 15.97 0.80 14.51
N PRO A 17 15.65 1.64 15.51
CA PRO A 17 15.77 1.22 16.90
C PRO A 17 14.98 -0.08 17.10
N LEU A 18 15.50 -1.00 17.90
CA LEU A 18 14.87 -2.30 18.14
C LEU A 18 13.39 -2.16 18.53
N SER A 19 13.07 -1.12 19.30
CA SER A 19 11.70 -0.76 19.69
C SER A 19 10.79 -0.37 18.52
N ALA A 20 11.31 0.25 17.45
CA ALA A 20 10.52 0.55 16.26
C ALA A 20 10.20 -0.72 15.47
N LYS A 21 11.17 -1.64 15.35
CA LYS A 21 10.92 -2.97 14.74
C LYS A 21 9.91 -3.79 15.55
N GLU A 22 9.96 -3.72 16.88
CA GLU A 22 8.97 -4.37 17.75
C GLU A 22 7.57 -3.77 17.60
N ALA A 23 7.47 -2.43 17.53
CA ALA A 23 6.20 -1.74 17.31
C ALA A 23 5.59 -2.08 15.94
N ASP A 24 6.41 -2.10 14.89
CA ASP A 24 6.00 -2.49 13.54
C ASP A 24 5.53 -3.95 13.49
N GLN A 25 6.27 -4.85 14.15
CA GLN A 25 5.89 -6.25 14.24
C GLN A 25 4.55 -6.44 14.96
N LYS A 26 4.35 -5.75 16.08
CA LYS A 26 3.09 -5.77 16.83
C LYS A 26 1.93 -5.21 16.01
N PHE A 27 2.15 -4.07 15.35
CA PHE A 27 1.18 -3.49 14.43
C PHE A 27 0.78 -4.50 13.35
N TYR A 28 1.76 -5.10 12.66
CA TYR A 28 1.47 -6.05 11.59
C TYR A 28 0.71 -7.27 12.09
N GLN A 29 1.06 -7.82 13.26
CA GLN A 29 0.30 -8.93 13.87
C GLN A 29 -1.17 -8.56 14.11
N GLU A 30 -1.46 -7.32 14.53
CA GLU A 30 -2.83 -6.85 14.76
C GLU A 30 -3.61 -6.62 13.45
N VAL A 31 -2.95 -6.19 12.37
CA VAL A 31 -3.62 -5.86 11.09
C VAL A 31 -3.54 -6.96 10.02
N GLN A 32 -2.72 -7.99 10.19
CA GLN A 32 -2.53 -9.06 9.21
C GLN A 32 -3.87 -9.69 8.75
N PRO A 33 -4.84 -10.02 9.64
CA PRO A 33 -6.14 -10.55 9.19
C PRO A 33 -6.94 -9.56 8.33
N LEU A 34 -6.80 -8.25 8.58
CA LEU A 34 -7.47 -7.20 7.80
C LEU A 34 -6.82 -7.06 6.41
N VAL A 35 -5.49 -7.19 6.35
CA VAL A 35 -4.74 -7.23 5.07
C VAL A 35 -5.17 -8.44 4.25
N GLU A 36 -5.25 -9.62 4.87
CA GLU A 36 -5.71 -10.85 4.21
C GLU A 36 -7.15 -10.71 3.70
N GLN A 37 -8.06 -10.17 4.52
CA GLN A 37 -9.43 -9.86 4.10
C GLN A 37 -9.45 -8.91 2.89
N PHE A 38 -8.65 -7.84 2.92
CA PHE A 38 -8.54 -6.91 1.80
C PHE A 38 -8.10 -7.63 0.51
N VAL A 39 -7.03 -8.42 0.57
CA VAL A 39 -6.50 -9.17 -0.58
C VAL A 39 -7.55 -10.15 -1.12
N GLN A 40 -8.27 -10.86 -0.25
CA GLN A 40 -9.35 -11.75 -0.68
C GLN A 40 -10.49 -11.01 -1.36
N GLY A 41 -10.85 -9.82 -0.87
CA GLY A 41 -11.83 -8.95 -1.54
C GLY A 41 -11.35 -8.51 -2.92
N VAL A 42 -10.08 -8.13 -3.06
CA VAL A 42 -9.47 -7.78 -4.35
C VAL A 42 -9.51 -8.96 -5.33
N LEU A 43 -9.10 -10.15 -4.92
CA LEU A 43 -9.08 -11.35 -5.77
C LEU A 43 -10.46 -11.74 -6.30
N LYS A 44 -11.52 -11.35 -5.58
CA LYS A 44 -12.93 -11.60 -5.93
C LYS A 44 -13.62 -10.40 -6.57
N GLU A 45 -12.91 -9.29 -6.76
CA GLU A 45 -13.48 -8.00 -7.20
C GLU A 45 -14.67 -7.55 -6.31
N ASP A 46 -14.61 -7.90 -5.02
CA ASP A 46 -15.63 -7.66 -4.03
C ASP A 46 -15.21 -6.52 -3.10
N SER A 47 -15.48 -5.29 -3.55
CA SER A 47 -15.21 -4.11 -2.74
C SER A 47 -16.10 -3.95 -1.52
N ALA A 48 -17.26 -4.61 -1.48
CA ALA A 48 -18.08 -4.67 -0.27
C ALA A 48 -17.41 -5.48 0.84
N ASN A 49 -16.49 -6.39 0.49
CA ASN A 49 -15.70 -7.13 1.47
C ASN A 49 -14.74 -6.22 2.25
N TRP A 50 -13.94 -5.43 1.54
CA TRP A 50 -12.94 -4.56 2.17
C TRP A 50 -13.49 -3.18 2.58
N GLN A 51 -14.67 -2.79 2.09
CA GLN A 51 -15.46 -1.70 2.67
C GLN A 51 -15.68 -1.89 4.18
N LYS A 52 -15.87 -3.13 4.65
CA LYS A 52 -16.10 -3.43 6.07
C LYS A 52 -14.92 -3.06 6.98
N LEU A 53 -13.74 -2.86 6.39
CA LEU A 53 -12.53 -2.46 7.11
C LEU A 53 -12.48 -0.94 7.35
N CYS A 54 -13.32 -0.16 6.66
CA CYS A 54 -13.37 1.29 6.71
C CYS A 54 -14.19 1.78 7.93
N SER A 55 -13.75 2.86 8.57
CA SER A 55 -14.48 3.52 9.66
C SER A 55 -15.65 4.34 9.09
N PRO A 56 -16.94 3.99 9.32
CA PRO A 56 -18.09 4.56 8.60
C PRO A 56 -18.20 6.09 8.58
N GLN A 57 -17.70 6.75 9.62
CA GLN A 57 -17.76 8.20 9.81
C GLN A 57 -16.60 8.96 9.12
N GLU A 58 -15.66 8.26 8.49
CA GLU A 58 -14.50 8.85 7.86
C GLU A 58 -14.49 8.80 6.34
N LYS A 59 -13.78 9.78 5.81
CA LYS A 59 -13.34 9.87 4.43
C LYS A 59 -12.24 8.83 4.20
N PHE A 60 -12.41 7.99 3.19
CA PHE A 60 -11.44 7.03 2.72
C PHE A 60 -10.57 7.65 1.63
N LEU A 61 -9.24 7.60 1.80
CA LEU A 61 -8.29 8.24 0.90
C LEU A 61 -7.72 7.26 -0.11
N PHE A 62 -7.86 7.58 -1.41
CA PHE A 62 -7.08 6.98 -2.48
C PHE A 62 -5.96 7.94 -2.87
N ARG A 63 -4.72 7.48 -2.77
CA ARG A 63 -3.52 8.24 -3.12
C ARG A 63 -2.80 7.62 -4.32
N TYR A 64 -2.62 8.38 -5.39
CA TYR A 64 -1.88 7.92 -6.56
C TYR A 64 -0.49 8.55 -6.56
N LEU A 65 0.53 7.71 -6.75
CA LEU A 65 1.95 8.10 -6.77
C LEU A 65 2.39 8.88 -5.52
N GLY A 66 1.78 8.61 -4.36
CA GLY A 66 2.16 9.24 -3.10
C GLY A 66 1.73 10.72 -2.93
N HIS A 67 1.00 11.33 -3.88
CA HIS A 67 0.66 12.76 -3.77
C HIS A 67 -0.71 13.19 -4.35
N TYR A 68 -1.28 12.45 -5.31
CA TYR A 68 -2.61 12.78 -5.82
C TYR A 68 -3.71 12.12 -4.99
N ASN A 69 -4.55 12.95 -4.37
CA ASN A 69 -5.54 12.48 -3.41
C ASN A 69 -6.95 12.56 -3.98
N THR A 70 -7.67 11.44 -3.93
CA THR A 70 -9.11 11.35 -4.18
C THR A 70 -9.78 10.73 -2.97
N THR A 71 -10.87 11.33 -2.50
CA THR A 71 -11.55 10.89 -1.29
C THR A 71 -12.94 10.39 -1.61
N LEU A 72 -13.32 9.27 -1.00
CA LEU A 72 -14.67 8.70 -1.03
C LEU A 72 -15.18 8.48 0.41
N THR A 73 -16.48 8.29 0.58
CA THR A 73 -17.02 7.76 1.85
C THR A 73 -16.84 6.25 1.90
N CYS A 74 -16.90 5.64 3.10
CA CYS A 74 -16.90 4.18 3.21
C CYS A 74 -18.07 3.55 2.43
N GLU A 75 -19.24 4.18 2.41
CA GLU A 75 -20.40 3.68 1.67
C GLU A 75 -20.13 3.58 0.16
N GLU A 76 -19.46 4.58 -0.41
CA GLU A 76 -19.10 4.60 -1.83
C GLU A 76 -18.15 3.47 -2.24
N LEU A 77 -17.47 2.80 -1.28
CA LEU A 77 -16.53 1.73 -1.58
C LEU A 77 -17.21 0.46 -2.10
N GLY A 78 -18.42 0.16 -1.64
CA GLY A 78 -19.03 -1.18 -1.81
C GLY A 78 -19.16 -1.65 -3.25
N GLY A 79 -19.38 -0.74 -4.20
CA GLY A 79 -19.64 -1.04 -5.61
C GLY A 79 -18.49 -0.73 -6.58
N LEU A 80 -17.30 -0.37 -6.10
CA LEU A 80 -16.26 0.26 -6.93
C LEU A 80 -15.83 -0.53 -8.17
N TYR A 81 -15.74 -1.86 -8.08
CA TYR A 81 -15.37 -2.71 -9.24
C TYR A 81 -16.40 -2.66 -10.38
N LYS A 82 -17.69 -2.48 -10.04
CA LYS A 82 -18.80 -2.51 -11.01
C LYS A 82 -19.20 -1.12 -11.48
N GLU A 83 -18.85 -0.09 -10.72
CA GLU A 83 -19.22 1.28 -10.96
C GLU A 83 -18.66 1.83 -12.28
N LYS A 84 -19.49 2.57 -13.03
CA LYS A 84 -19.11 3.21 -14.30
C LYS A 84 -18.74 4.69 -14.15
N LYS A 85 -18.83 5.24 -12.95
CA LYS A 85 -18.48 6.64 -12.63
C LYS A 85 -16.99 6.85 -12.88
N LYS A 86 -16.68 7.78 -13.78
CA LYS A 86 -15.31 8.25 -14.00
C LYS A 86 -14.98 9.29 -12.94
N ARG A 87 -13.80 9.15 -12.34
CA ARG A 87 -13.23 10.12 -11.39
C ARG A 87 -11.86 10.53 -11.86
N TRP A 88 -11.44 11.70 -11.42
CA TRP A 88 -10.04 12.09 -11.46
C TRP A 88 -9.29 11.39 -10.32
N TRP A 89 -8.14 10.81 -10.64
CA TRP A 89 -7.30 10.05 -9.72
C TRP A 89 -5.88 10.59 -9.61
N GLY A 90 -5.55 11.64 -10.36
CA GLY A 90 -4.21 12.19 -10.41
C GLY A 90 -3.83 12.63 -11.81
N ARG A 91 -2.53 12.68 -12.07
CA ARG A 91 -1.97 12.86 -13.40
C ARG A 91 -0.99 11.74 -13.71
N GLN A 92 -0.83 11.46 -14.99
CA GLN A 92 0.26 10.62 -15.46
C GLN A 92 1.57 11.36 -15.25
N ASP A 93 2.56 10.68 -14.70
CA ASP A 93 3.90 11.23 -14.59
C ASP A 93 4.51 11.43 -15.99
N GLY A 94 5.44 12.37 -16.11
CA GLY A 94 6.05 12.78 -17.38
C GLY A 94 5.14 13.65 -18.26
N SER A 95 3.98 13.14 -18.69
CA SER A 95 3.07 13.89 -19.59
C SER A 95 2.22 14.94 -18.87
N GLY A 96 1.98 14.77 -17.57
CA GLY A 96 1.09 15.61 -16.78
C GLY A 96 -0.39 15.47 -17.14
N GLN A 97 -0.77 14.56 -18.05
CA GLN A 97 -2.16 14.41 -18.49
C GLN A 97 -3.06 13.92 -17.35
N PRO A 98 -4.33 14.39 -17.27
CA PRO A 98 -5.26 13.94 -16.25
C PRO A 98 -5.50 12.42 -16.29
N LEU A 99 -5.32 11.77 -15.14
CA LEU A 99 -5.67 10.37 -14.96
C LEU A 99 -7.14 10.27 -14.56
N VAL A 100 -8.03 10.20 -15.56
CA VAL A 100 -9.49 10.12 -15.36
C VAL A 100 -10.01 8.76 -15.81
N GLY A 101 -10.76 8.07 -14.95
CA GLY A 101 -11.30 6.75 -15.26
C GLY A 101 -12.18 6.16 -14.17
N THR A 102 -12.76 4.99 -14.46
CA THR A 102 -13.45 4.19 -13.44
C THR A 102 -12.45 3.62 -12.45
N PHE A 103 -12.91 3.25 -11.24
CA PHE A 103 -12.05 2.56 -10.28
C PHE A 103 -11.45 1.30 -10.89
N GLN A 104 -12.26 0.46 -11.55
CA GLN A 104 -11.76 -0.77 -12.15
C GLN A 104 -10.59 -0.56 -13.11
N LYS A 105 -10.67 0.48 -13.96
CA LYS A 105 -9.64 0.76 -14.96
C LYS A 105 -8.34 1.30 -14.34
N ILE A 106 -8.46 2.13 -13.30
CA ILE A 106 -7.31 2.83 -12.73
C ILE A 106 -6.68 2.05 -11.57
N TRP A 107 -7.50 1.47 -10.71
CA TRP A 107 -7.09 0.84 -9.47
C TRP A 107 -7.28 -0.68 -9.49
N GLY A 108 -8.45 -1.15 -9.94
CA GLY A 108 -8.83 -2.57 -9.85
C GLY A 108 -7.85 -3.53 -10.51
N THR A 109 -7.38 -3.22 -11.73
CA THR A 109 -6.37 -4.03 -12.44
C THR A 109 -5.05 -4.09 -11.68
N ARG A 110 -4.58 -2.96 -11.16
CA ARG A 110 -3.33 -2.86 -10.39
C ARG A 110 -3.43 -3.57 -9.05
N PHE A 111 -4.57 -3.46 -8.37
CA PHE A 111 -4.83 -4.23 -7.15
C PHE A 111 -4.78 -5.72 -7.43
N MET A 112 -5.40 -6.17 -8.51
CA MET A 112 -5.40 -7.57 -8.93
C MET A 112 -3.97 -8.07 -9.25
N ASP A 113 -3.16 -7.25 -9.93
CA ASP A 113 -1.76 -7.58 -10.22
C ASP A 113 -0.95 -7.78 -8.93
N VAL A 114 -1.04 -6.84 -7.97
CA VAL A 114 -0.37 -7.00 -6.67
C VAL A 114 -0.89 -8.23 -5.94
N ALA A 115 -2.20 -8.38 -5.79
CA ALA A 115 -2.79 -9.50 -5.05
C ALA A 115 -2.38 -10.89 -5.60
N LYS A 116 -2.10 -10.99 -6.90
CA LYS A 116 -1.66 -12.25 -7.54
C LYS A 116 -0.14 -12.46 -7.56
N LYS A 117 0.64 -11.38 -7.63
CA LYS A 117 2.09 -11.44 -7.92
C LYS A 117 2.97 -10.96 -6.77
N GLN A 118 2.38 -10.47 -5.68
CA GLN A 118 3.10 -9.96 -4.52
C GLN A 118 4.17 -10.97 -4.05
N ASP A 119 5.39 -10.47 -3.87
CA ASP A 119 6.56 -11.24 -3.45
C ASP A 119 7.39 -10.54 -2.36
N ALA A 120 6.85 -9.44 -1.82
CA ALA A 120 7.42 -8.74 -0.69
C ALA A 120 6.35 -7.99 0.12
N ILE A 121 6.65 -7.81 1.41
CA ILE A 121 5.88 -6.98 2.35
C ILE A 121 6.86 -6.07 3.09
N ALA A 122 6.49 -4.81 3.28
CA ALA A 122 7.16 -3.91 4.23
C ALA A 122 6.14 -3.28 5.18
N ILE A 123 6.59 -2.93 6.39
CA ILE A 123 5.76 -2.33 7.45
C ILE A 123 6.31 -0.96 7.77
N ASN A 124 5.48 0.07 7.66
CA ASN A 124 5.87 1.48 7.84
C ASN A 124 7.11 1.91 7.02
N ASP A 125 7.43 1.17 5.96
CA ASP A 125 8.56 1.42 5.07
C ASP A 125 8.27 0.88 3.67
N PHE A 126 9.21 1.07 2.73
CA PHE A 126 9.05 0.67 1.34
C PHE A 126 9.99 -0.43 0.93
N VAL A 127 9.45 -1.39 0.17
CA VAL A 127 10.28 -2.33 -0.59
C VAL A 127 11.01 -1.59 -1.72
N LYS A 128 10.31 -0.67 -2.41
CA LYS A 128 10.87 0.20 -3.45
C LYS A 128 10.32 1.62 -3.31
N SER A 129 11.20 2.62 -3.32
CA SER A 129 10.82 4.02 -3.09
C SER A 129 10.74 4.88 -4.34
N GLY A 130 11.38 4.50 -5.46
CA GLY A 130 11.42 5.32 -6.68
C GLY A 130 11.79 6.79 -6.39
N ASN A 131 11.08 7.72 -7.03
CA ASN A 131 11.21 9.17 -6.83
C ASN A 131 10.28 9.71 -5.72
N MET A 132 9.85 8.88 -4.78
CA MET A 132 8.77 9.26 -3.89
C MET A 132 9.21 10.26 -2.83
N PHE A 133 8.42 11.33 -2.70
CA PHE A 133 8.67 12.40 -1.74
C PHE A 133 7.97 12.21 -0.38
N ASN A 134 6.81 11.53 -0.33
CA ASN A 134 6.02 11.43 0.90
C ASN A 134 5.69 9.98 1.27
N LYS A 135 6.10 9.57 2.48
CA LYS A 135 5.87 8.23 2.98
C LYS A 135 4.51 8.06 3.68
N SER A 136 4.09 9.07 4.42
CA SER A 136 3.09 8.92 5.47
C SER A 136 1.72 9.45 5.06
N MET A 137 0.68 8.89 5.67
CA MET A 137 -0.64 9.50 5.78
C MET A 137 -0.85 9.85 7.26
N ASP A 138 -1.44 10.99 7.56
CA ASP A 138 -1.49 11.50 8.93
C ASP A 138 -2.16 10.51 9.89
N ASN A 139 -1.49 10.27 11.03
CA ASN A 139 -1.93 9.35 12.09
C ASN A 139 -2.23 7.94 11.57
N THR A 140 -1.34 7.40 10.72
CA THR A 140 -1.48 6.03 10.21
C THR A 140 -0.20 5.22 10.36
N SER A 141 -0.38 3.92 10.44
CA SER A 141 0.64 2.92 10.13
C SER A 141 0.23 2.18 8.87
N PHE A 142 1.16 1.63 8.11
CA PHE A 142 0.83 1.01 6.84
C PHE A 142 1.59 -0.28 6.56
N VAL A 143 0.99 -1.10 5.70
CA VAL A 143 1.57 -2.29 5.11
C VAL A 143 1.74 -2.03 3.62
N ASP A 144 2.95 -2.20 3.10
CA ASP A 144 3.26 -2.15 1.67
C ASP A 144 3.29 -3.56 1.10
N LEU A 145 2.33 -3.90 0.23
CA LEU A 145 2.30 -5.12 -0.55
C LEU A 145 2.95 -4.84 -1.90
N THR A 146 4.11 -5.45 -2.16
CA THR A 146 4.88 -5.17 -3.37
C THR A 146 5.02 -6.40 -4.24
N TRP A 147 4.79 -6.23 -5.53
CA TRP A 147 5.35 -7.08 -6.58
C TRP A 147 6.63 -6.40 -7.11
N LYS A 148 7.79 -7.06 -6.96
CA LYS A 148 9.11 -6.49 -7.33
C LYS A 148 9.34 -6.31 -8.83
N GLY A 149 8.37 -6.68 -9.66
CA GLY A 149 8.42 -6.58 -11.12
C GLY A 149 8.88 -7.88 -11.78
N SER A 150 8.89 -7.89 -13.10
CA SER A 150 9.30 -9.03 -13.92
C SER A 150 10.80 -8.97 -14.25
N LYS A 151 11.36 -10.13 -14.59
CA LYS A 151 12.75 -10.19 -15.08
C LYS A 151 12.93 -9.52 -16.44
N GLU A 152 11.90 -9.50 -17.27
CA GLU A 152 11.93 -8.90 -18.61
C GLU A 152 12.28 -7.42 -18.57
N TYR A 153 11.77 -6.72 -17.56
CA TYR A 153 12.02 -5.29 -17.35
C TYR A 153 13.01 -5.01 -16.20
N ASP A 154 13.84 -5.99 -15.83
CA ASP A 154 14.78 -5.89 -14.70
C ASP A 154 14.13 -5.35 -13.40
N GLY A 155 12.87 -5.73 -13.19
CA GLY A 155 12.06 -5.28 -12.06
C GLY A 155 11.78 -3.77 -12.03
N MET A 156 11.81 -3.07 -13.18
CA MET A 156 11.38 -1.67 -13.35
C MET A 156 9.85 -1.51 -13.43
N ASP A 157 9.14 -2.57 -13.80
CA ASP A 157 7.68 -2.67 -13.85
C ASP A 157 7.06 -3.05 -12.49
N TRP A 158 7.79 -2.82 -11.40
CA TRP A 158 7.33 -3.10 -10.04
C TRP A 158 6.09 -2.28 -9.68
N LEU A 159 5.28 -2.83 -8.76
CA LEU A 159 4.05 -2.22 -8.32
C LEU A 159 3.84 -2.47 -6.82
N SER A 160 3.51 -1.41 -6.10
CA SER A 160 3.26 -1.40 -4.66
C SER A 160 1.83 -0.94 -4.38
N LEU A 161 1.14 -1.68 -3.52
CA LEU A 161 -0.16 -1.34 -2.97
C LEU A 161 -0.03 -1.20 -1.47
N ARG A 162 -0.22 0.01 -0.97
CA ARG A 162 -0.10 0.31 0.46
C ARG A 162 -1.45 0.47 1.10
N LEU A 163 -1.60 -0.18 2.24
CA LEU A 163 -2.81 -0.16 3.06
C LEU A 163 -2.51 0.66 4.31
N PHE A 164 -3.16 1.82 4.44
CA PHE A 164 -2.99 2.72 5.57
C PHE A 164 -4.07 2.46 6.62
N PHE A 165 -3.64 2.23 7.86
CA PHE A 165 -4.49 1.89 8.97
C PHE A 165 -4.42 2.97 10.06
N VAL A 166 -5.56 3.23 10.70
CA VAL A 166 -5.69 4.09 11.87
C VAL A 166 -6.27 3.28 13.04
N LYS A 167 -5.77 3.49 14.25
CA LYS A 167 -6.30 2.87 15.47
C LYS A 167 -7.27 3.83 16.16
N LYS A 168 -8.48 3.37 16.45
CA LYS A 168 -9.53 4.10 17.18
C LYS A 168 -10.22 3.19 18.15
N ASP A 169 -10.41 3.63 19.39
CA ASP A 169 -11.06 2.85 20.44
C ASP A 169 -10.52 1.40 20.53
N ASN A 170 -9.19 1.29 20.40
CA ASN A 170 -8.43 0.04 20.38
C ASN A 170 -8.70 -0.92 19.19
N GLN A 171 -9.38 -0.46 18.14
CA GLN A 171 -9.64 -1.18 16.90
C GLN A 171 -8.94 -0.54 15.70
N TRP A 172 -8.42 -1.35 14.78
CA TRP A 172 -7.82 -0.89 13.53
C TRP A 172 -8.85 -0.76 12.41
N PHE A 173 -8.73 0.32 11.62
CA PHE A 173 -9.53 0.59 10.45
C PHE A 173 -8.64 0.93 9.26
N LEU A 174 -9.01 0.44 8.07
CA LEU A 174 -8.41 0.86 6.82
C LEU A 174 -8.87 2.28 6.49
N LYS A 175 -7.95 3.22 6.48
CA LYS A 175 -8.19 4.67 6.25
C LYS A 175 -7.94 5.07 4.80
N GLY A 176 -7.06 4.36 4.11
CA GLY A 176 -6.75 4.69 2.74
C GLY A 176 -5.80 3.71 2.06
N LEU A 177 -5.65 3.93 0.76
CA LEU A 177 -4.84 3.12 -0.15
C LEU A 177 -3.92 4.02 -0.96
N ASP A 178 -2.72 3.55 -1.23
CA ASP A 178 -1.79 4.20 -2.15
C ASP A 178 -1.29 3.19 -3.17
N ILE A 179 -1.29 3.58 -4.44
CA ILE A 179 -0.57 2.85 -5.48
C ILE A 179 0.70 3.62 -5.79
N TYR A 180 1.81 2.89 -5.76
CA TYR A 180 3.10 3.40 -6.14
C TYR A 180 3.79 2.45 -7.10
N HIS A 181 4.37 2.97 -8.16
CA HIS A 181 5.16 2.24 -9.13
C HIS A 181 6.19 3.18 -9.71
N TRP A 182 7.17 2.63 -10.42
CA TRP A 182 8.11 3.47 -11.13
C TRP A 182 7.41 4.18 -12.30
N THR A 183 7.85 5.41 -12.50
CA THR A 183 7.39 6.32 -13.54
C THR A 183 8.59 7.09 -14.06
N ILE A 184 8.51 7.52 -15.33
CA ILE A 184 9.53 8.34 -16.03
C ILE A 184 8.92 9.69 -16.34
#